data_AF-A0A382NXU0-F1
#
_entry.id   AF-A0A382NXU0-F1
#
_cell.length_a   1.000
_cell.length_b   1.000
_cell.length_c   1.000
_cell.angle_alpha   90.00
_cell.angle_beta   90.00
_cell.angle_gamma   90.00
#
_symmetry.space_group_name_H-M   'P 1'
#
loop_
_entity.id
_entity.type
_entity.pdbx_description
1 polymer ?
#
loop_
_entity_poly.entity_id
_entity_poly.type
_entity_poly.pdbx_seq_one_letter_code
_entity_poly.pdbx_strand_id
1 'polypeptide(L)'
;MKESKNTVRNLSLTVVAMFGFGFLLVPIYDVFCEITGLNGKIKGPSTLTEAALKEEDRREVLIQFVTHNNESMPWIFRSNTTQMRIVTGVQ
;
A
#
# COMPACT_ATOMS: atom_id res chain seq x y z
N MET A 1 -46.74 -19.88 10.24
CA MET A 1 -45.33 -20.36 10.06
C MET A 1 -44.62 -19.80 8.82
N LYS A 2 -45.30 -19.34 7.76
CA LYS A 2 -44.65 -18.87 6.52
C LYS A 2 -43.89 -17.54 6.71
N GLU A 3 -44.43 -16.65 7.53
CA GLU A 3 -43.83 -15.36 7.92
C GLU A 3 -42.45 -15.50 8.57
N SER A 4 -42.30 -16.28 9.65
CA SER A 4 -41.01 -16.35 10.35
C SER A 4 -39.89 -16.98 9.51
N LYS A 5 -40.24 -17.92 8.62
CA LYS A 5 -39.26 -18.49 7.67
C LYS A 5 -38.70 -17.43 6.71
N ASN A 6 -39.51 -16.47 6.28
CA ASN A 6 -39.06 -15.37 5.43
C ASN A 6 -38.14 -14.42 6.19
N THR A 7 -38.48 -14.06 7.42
CA THR A 7 -37.64 -13.20 8.28
C THR A 7 -36.28 -13.84 8.56
N VAL A 8 -36.26 -15.12 8.94
CA VAL A 8 -35.02 -15.88 9.20
C VAL A 8 -34.17 -15.99 7.92
N ARG A 9 -34.80 -16.22 6.77
CA ARG A 9 -34.09 -16.24 5.48
C ARG A 9 -33.46 -14.89 5.15
N ASN A 10 -34.18 -13.79 5.36
CA ASN A 10 -33.67 -12.44 5.11
C ASN A 10 -32.49 -12.12 6.02
N LEU A 11 -32.61 -12.38 7.32
CA LEU A 11 -31.54 -12.13 8.29
C LEU A 11 -30.28 -12.94 7.99
N SER A 12 -30.44 -14.23 7.64
CA SER A 12 -29.31 -15.08 7.25
C SER A 12 -28.60 -14.53 6.00
N LEU A 13 -29.36 -14.10 4.99
CA LEU A 13 -28.80 -13.53 3.76
C LEU A 13 -28.07 -12.20 4.02
N THR A 14 -28.60 -11.36 4.91
CA THR A 14 -27.94 -10.12 5.35
C THR A 14 -26.61 -10.40 6.05
N VAL A 15 -26.56 -11.38 6.95
CA VAL A 15 -25.31 -11.73 7.65
C VAL A 15 -24.24 -12.15 6.65
N VAL A 16 -24.57 -13.05 5.72
CA VAL A 16 -23.63 -13.49 4.68
C VAL A 16 -23.15 -12.32 3.83
N ALA A 17 -24.05 -11.39 3.47
CA ALA A 17 -23.70 -10.19 2.72
C ALA A 17 -22.73 -9.27 3.51
N MET A 18 -22.94 -9.08 4.81
CA MET A 18 -22.04 -8.26 5.64
C MET A 18 -20.64 -8.87 5.75
N PHE A 19 -20.54 -10.20 5.90
CA PHE A 19 -19.25 -10.90 5.87
C PHE A 19 -18.57 -10.78 4.49
N GLY A 20 -19.32 -10.97 3.42
CA GLY A 20 -18.81 -10.81 2.04
C GLY A 20 -18.30 -9.39 1.79
N PHE A 21 -19.03 -8.37 2.26
CA PHE A 21 -18.61 -6.97 2.17
C PHE A 21 -17.33 -6.70 2.95
N GLY A 22 -17.22 -7.21 4.19
CA GLY A 22 -16.01 -7.08 5.01
C GLY A 22 -14.77 -7.71 4.35
N PHE A 23 -14.92 -8.87 3.71
CA PHE A 23 -13.85 -9.50 2.95
C PHE A 23 -13.45 -8.68 1.71
N LEU A 24 -14.45 -8.16 0.98
CA LEU A 24 -14.24 -7.36 -0.23
C LEU A 24 -13.59 -6.00 0.05
N LEU A 25 -13.70 -5.46 1.26
CA LEU A 25 -13.05 -4.20 1.63
C LEU A 25 -11.54 -4.23 1.44
N VAL A 26 -10.87 -5.37 1.64
CA VAL A 26 -9.41 -5.50 1.47
C VAL A 26 -8.97 -5.22 0.02
N PRO A 27 -9.45 -5.96 -1.01
CA PRO A 27 -9.07 -5.68 -2.39
C PRO A 27 -9.61 -4.33 -2.88
N ILE A 28 -10.75 -3.86 -2.37
CA ILE A 28 -11.27 -2.52 -2.69
C ILE A 28 -10.29 -1.44 -2.20
N TYR A 29 -9.82 -1.52 -0.95
CA TYR A 29 -8.84 -0.59 -0.41
C TYR A 29 -7.53 -0.60 -1.21
N ASP A 30 -7.08 -1.78 -1.64
CA ASP A 30 -5.90 -1.92 -2.48
C ASP A 30 -6.05 -1.17 -3.81
N VAL A 31 -7.17 -1.34 -4.52
CA VAL A 31 -7.45 -0.65 -5.80
C VAL A 31 -7.58 0.86 -5.59
N PHE A 32 -8.26 1.29 -4.52
CA PHE A 32 -8.31 2.71 -4.18
C PHE A 32 -6.91 3.29 -3.94
N CYS A 33 -6.05 2.59 -3.20
CA CYS A 33 -4.67 3.02 -2.98
C CYS A 33 -3.86 3.09 -4.27
N GLU A 34 -4.07 2.15 -5.19
CA GLU A 34 -3.40 2.12 -6.50
C GLU A 34 -3.83 3.29 -7.40
N ILE A 35 -5.14 3.57 -7.50
CA ILE A 35 -5.67 4.65 -8.34
C ILE A 35 -5.32 6.03 -7.76
N THR A 36 -5.43 6.19 -6.44
CA THR A 36 -5.17 7.48 -5.77
C THR A 36 -3.68 7.73 -5.51
N GLY A 37 -2.85 6.69 -5.57
CA GLY A 37 -1.44 6.75 -5.17
C GLY A 37 -1.23 6.88 -3.66
N LEU A 38 -2.29 6.77 -2.85
CA LEU A 38 -2.18 6.81 -1.40
C LEU A 38 -1.42 5.56 -0.91
N ASN A 39 -0.49 5.76 0.02
CA ASN A 39 0.42 4.77 0.61
C ASN A 39 1.65 4.31 -0.21
N GLY A 40 1.83 4.69 -1.47
CA GLY A 40 3.09 4.42 -2.20
C GLY A 40 3.57 2.96 -2.11
N LYS A 41 2.65 2.00 -1.90
CA LYS A 41 2.96 0.58 -1.83
C LYS A 41 3.53 0.23 -3.19
N ILE A 42 4.83 -0.02 -3.24
CA ILE A 42 5.55 -0.42 -4.45
C ILE A 42 5.03 -1.81 -4.85
N LYS A 43 3.86 -1.87 -5.49
CA LYS A 43 3.35 -3.06 -6.20
C LYS A 43 3.87 -3.10 -7.65
N GLY A 44 4.94 -2.37 -7.95
CA GLY A 44 5.70 -2.58 -9.17
C GLY A 44 6.64 -3.78 -8.97
N PRO A 45 6.87 -4.61 -9.99
CA PRO A 45 7.92 -5.62 -9.91
C PRO A 45 9.23 -4.95 -9.47
N SER A 46 9.84 -5.46 -8.40
CA SER A 46 11.19 -5.08 -7.98
C SER A 46 12.26 -5.48 -9.00
N THR A 47 11.87 -6.16 -10.07
CA THR A 47 12.68 -6.41 -11.25
C THR A 47 12.39 -5.31 -12.26
N LEU A 48 13.37 -4.42 -12.45
CA LEU A 48 13.43 -3.53 -13.60
C LEU A 48 13.16 -4.36 -14.86
N THR A 49 12.15 -3.99 -15.64
CA THR A 49 11.92 -4.60 -16.97
C THR A 49 13.21 -4.46 -17.78
N GLU A 50 13.60 -5.46 -18.55
CA GLU A 50 14.84 -5.45 -19.35
C GLU A 50 14.94 -4.23 -20.28
N ALA A 51 13.80 -3.64 -20.67
CA ALA A 51 13.74 -2.39 -21.44
C ALA A 51 14.21 -1.15 -20.65
N ALA A 52 14.14 -1.16 -19.32
CA ALA A 52 14.64 -0.11 -18.42
C ALA A 52 16.15 -0.28 -18.09
N LEU A 53 16.76 -1.40 -18.50
CA LEU A 53 18.20 -1.66 -18.39
C LEU A 53 19.01 -1.12 -19.57
N LYS A 54 18.36 -0.45 -20.54
CA LYS A 54 19.06 0.23 -21.65
C LYS A 54 19.76 1.49 -21.15
N GLU A 55 20.93 1.26 -20.56
CA GLU A 55 22.21 1.92 -20.86
C GLU A 55 22.28 3.46 -20.89
N GLU A 56 21.33 4.15 -20.26
CA GLU A 56 21.44 5.56 -19.91
C GLU A 56 20.90 5.63 -18.47
N ASP A 57 21.67 5.92 -17.44
CA ASP A 57 22.48 7.11 -17.29
C ASP A 57 23.20 6.98 -15.94
N ARG A 58 24.45 7.44 -15.84
CA ARG A 58 25.09 7.63 -14.52
C ARG A 58 24.50 8.90 -13.92
N ARG A 59 23.22 8.83 -13.55
CA ARG A 59 22.48 9.94 -12.99
C ARG A 59 22.85 10.13 -11.54
N GLU A 60 23.04 11.39 -11.19
CA GLU A 60 23.20 11.78 -9.81
C GLU A 60 21.81 11.91 -9.16
N VAL A 61 21.60 11.18 -8.07
CA VAL A 61 20.33 11.13 -7.35
C VAL A 61 20.54 11.66 -5.94
N LEU A 62 19.73 12.64 -5.55
CA LEU A 62 19.63 13.10 -4.16
C LEU A 62 18.58 12.27 -3.43
N ILE A 63 19.02 11.54 -2.41
CA ILE A 63 18.15 10.80 -1.50
C ILE A 63 17.96 11.66 -0.25
N GLN A 64 16.70 11.92 0.12
CA GLN A 64 16.36 12.63 1.34
C GLN A 64 15.72 11.68 2.36
N PHE A 65 16.27 11.64 3.57
CA PHE A 65 15.79 10.79 4.65
C PHE A 65 14.85 11.58 5.56
N VAL A 66 13.54 11.45 5.29
CA VAL A 66 12.48 12.08 6.08
C VAL A 66 12.08 11.15 7.24
N THR A 67 12.11 11.66 8.46
CA THR A 67 11.65 10.94 9.66
C THR A 67 10.46 11.64 10.29
N HIS A 68 9.43 10.87 10.63
CA HIS A 68 8.23 11.35 11.30
C HIS A 68 7.95 10.47 12.51
N ASN A 69 7.79 11.08 13.69
CA ASN A 69 7.55 10.38 14.95
C ASN A 69 6.11 10.63 15.39
N ASN A 70 5.43 9.59 15.85
CA ASN A 70 4.16 9.72 16.53
C ASN A 70 4.38 10.30 17.95
N GLU A 71 3.46 11.10 18.46
CA GLU A 71 3.50 11.67 19.81
C GLU A 71 3.58 10.60 20.91
N SER A 72 3.00 9.41 20.67
CA SER A 72 3.01 8.29 21.62
C SER A 72 4.30 7.47 21.60
N MET A 73 5.33 7.90 20.85
CA MET A 73 6.54 7.13 20.64
C MET A 73 7.61 7.44 21.73
N PRO A 74 7.97 6.49 22.62
CA PRO A 74 8.85 6.76 23.77
C PRO A 74 10.35 6.77 23.43
N TRP A 75 10.73 6.47 22.19
CA TRP A 75 12.12 6.40 21.72
C TRP A 75 12.44 7.44 20.64
N ILE A 76 13.70 7.87 20.58
CA ILE A 76 14.17 8.88 19.62
C ILE A 76 14.38 8.20 18.27
N PHE A 77 13.50 8.50 17.31
CA PHE A 77 13.69 8.12 15.91
C PHE A 77 14.06 9.37 15.09
N ARG A 78 15.24 9.34 14.47
CA ARG A 78 15.75 10.41 13.62
C ARG A 78 16.71 9.84 12.59
N SER A 79 16.77 10.44 11.40
CA SER A 79 17.75 10.04 10.40
C SER A 79 19.16 10.42 10.89
N ASN A 80 20.13 9.53 10.68
CA ASN A 80 21.52 9.83 11.01
C ASN A 80 22.10 10.90 10.06
N THR A 81 21.68 10.84 8.80
CA THR A 81 22.02 11.81 7.75
C THR A 81 20.72 12.26 7.08
N THR A 82 20.54 13.57 6.87
CA THR A 82 19.30 14.13 6.29
C THR A 82 19.19 13.93 4.78
N GLN A 83 20.32 13.93 4.08
CA GLN A 83 20.37 13.74 2.63
C GLN A 83 21.70 13.11 2.21
N MET A 84 21.68 12.29 1.16
CA MET A 84 22.89 11.78 0.53
C MET A 84 22.76 11.85 -0.99
N ARG A 85 23.88 12.11 -1.66
CA ARG A 85 23.98 12.15 -3.11
C ARG A 85 24.66 10.88 -3.56
N ILE A 86 24.01 10.12 -4.43
CA ILE A 86 24.56 8.88 -4.99
C ILE A 86 24.60 8.97 -6.51
N VAL A 87 25.52 8.25 -7.11
CA VAL A 87 25.53 8.00 -8.55
C VAL A 87 25.00 6.60 -8.77
N THR A 88 24.03 6.45 -9.66
CA THR A 88 23.47 5.13 -9.98
C THR A 88 24.52 4.26 -10.68
N GLY A 89 24.65 3.01 -10.22
CA GLY A 89 25.48 1.98 -10.87
C GLY A 89 24.73 1.26 -11.98
N VAL A 90 25.47 0.54 -12.81
CA VAL A 90 24.88 -0.45 -13.73
C VAL A 90 24.69 -1.72 -12.91
N GLN A 91 23.48 -2.28 -12.93
CA GLN A 91 23.13 -3.47 -12.16
C GLN A 91 23.62 -4.74 -12.84
#